data_AF-A0A1V4RKR6-F1
#
_entry.id   AF-A0A1V4RKR6-F1
#
_cell.length_a   1.000
_cell.length_b   1.000
_cell.length_c   1.000
_cell.angle_alpha   90.00
_cell.angle_beta   90.00
_cell.angle_gamma   90.00
#
_symmetry.space_group_name_H-M   'P 1'
#
loop_
_entity.id
_entity.type
_entity.pdbx_description
1 polymer ?
#
loop_
_entity_poly.entity_id
_entity_poly.type
_entity_poly.pdbx_seq_one_letter_code
_entity_poly.pdbx_strand_id
1 'polypeptide(L)'
;MSVIEYYRPSAGDVESLFKLEKLCFPSPWDKEEIKALVQSEPLLYTLGAFDKGKAVGYISGTISKKGTLHIISLCVHPDYRRRGIAVSLCSHTVHWGRHMDACKVVLEVREENSAARQLYRGLSFSEKGILQNFYGENSHGVLLEKTVEPFGHSLNTSLFLYNRLKTTPRIGVILGSGLGWVTQPFGSGQSIPFSEIPGMAGEAVEGHSLTLQTSENGEIVFVMGRRHLYQGYSGRE
;
A
#
# COMPACT_ATOMS: atom_id res chain seq x y z
N MET A 1 -13.70 -15.29 19.46
CA MET A 1 -13.55 -13.95 18.84
C MET A 1 -13.60 -14.15 17.33
N SER A 2 -14.34 -13.33 16.59
CA SER A 2 -14.26 -13.35 15.12
C SER A 2 -12.85 -12.95 14.68
N VAL A 3 -12.32 -13.65 13.68
CA VAL A 3 -11.05 -13.29 13.05
C VAL A 3 -11.29 -12.08 12.17
N ILE A 4 -10.49 -11.03 12.34
CA ILE A 4 -10.53 -9.85 11.48
C ILE A 4 -9.65 -10.10 10.26
N GLU A 5 -10.23 -9.93 9.08
CA GLU A 5 -9.54 -10.08 7.80
C GLU A 5 -9.01 -8.72 7.34
N TYR A 6 -7.78 -8.69 6.84
CA TYR A 6 -7.16 -7.47 6.33
C TYR A 6 -6.85 -7.63 4.86
N TYR A 7 -7.48 -6.84 4.01
CA TYR A 7 -7.25 -6.89 2.57
C TYR A 7 -7.49 -5.53 1.90
N ARG A 8 -6.88 -5.35 0.72
CA ARG A 8 -7.15 -4.18 -0.12
C ARG A 8 -8.60 -4.25 -0.60
N PRO A 9 -9.45 -3.27 -0.27
CA PRO A 9 -10.84 -3.27 -0.71
C PRO A 9 -10.93 -3.26 -2.23
N SER A 10 -12.05 -3.75 -2.74
CA SER A 10 -12.42 -3.74 -4.15
C SER A 10 -13.67 -2.90 -4.36
N ALA A 11 -14.12 -2.74 -5.61
CA ALA A 11 -15.37 -2.04 -5.92
C ALA A 11 -16.58 -2.60 -5.15
N GLY A 12 -16.59 -3.89 -4.80
CA GLY A 12 -17.64 -4.52 -4.00
C GLY A 12 -17.67 -4.06 -2.53
N ASP A 13 -16.56 -3.56 -2.00
CA ASP A 13 -16.42 -3.15 -0.60
C ASP A 13 -16.77 -1.67 -0.38
N VAL A 14 -16.88 -0.87 -1.46
CA VAL A 14 -17.12 0.60 -1.42
C VAL A 14 -18.34 0.95 -0.57
N GLU A 15 -19.45 0.23 -0.73
CA GLU A 15 -20.66 0.48 0.04
C GLU A 15 -20.46 0.25 1.55
N SER A 16 -19.70 -0.79 1.91
CA SER A 16 -19.43 -1.07 3.33
C SER A 16 -18.48 -0.03 3.93
N LEU A 17 -17.48 0.43 3.18
CA LEU A 17 -16.56 1.48 3.61
C LEU A 17 -17.26 2.82 3.76
N PHE A 18 -18.14 3.19 2.82
CA PHE A 18 -18.91 4.42 2.89
C PHE A 18 -19.84 4.47 4.12
N LYS A 19 -20.47 3.34 4.49
CA LYS A 19 -21.25 3.26 5.72
C LYS A 19 -20.39 3.43 6.97
N LEU A 20 -19.21 2.81 6.99
CA LEU A 20 -18.24 2.94 8.07
C LEU A 20 -17.72 4.38 8.20
N GLU A 21 -17.45 5.05 7.07
CA GLU A 21 -17.00 6.43 7.00
C GLU A 21 -17.99 7.38 7.66
N LYS A 22 -19.26 7.30 7.25
CA LYS A 22 -20.38 8.06 7.83
C LYS A 22 -20.56 7.84 9.32
N LEU A 23 -20.24 6.65 9.81
CA LEU A 23 -20.33 6.32 11.24
C LEU A 23 -19.17 6.92 12.03
N CYS A 24 -17.99 7.00 11.43
CA CYS A 24 -16.76 7.37 12.12
C CYS A 24 -16.48 8.88 12.12
N PHE A 25 -16.94 9.62 11.11
CA PHE A 25 -16.57 11.02 10.91
C PHE A 25 -17.78 11.96 10.87
N PRO A 26 -17.67 13.16 11.47
CA PRO A 26 -18.71 14.19 11.39
C PRO A 26 -18.81 14.84 10.00
N SER A 27 -17.70 14.84 9.25
CA SER A 27 -17.61 15.32 7.87
C SER A 27 -17.06 14.17 7.03
N PRO A 28 -17.89 13.16 6.70
CA PRO A 28 -17.45 11.96 6.01
C PRO A 28 -17.17 12.23 4.54
N TRP A 29 -16.25 11.46 3.97
CA TRP A 29 -16.04 11.40 2.53
C TRP A 29 -17.33 10.92 1.84
N ASP A 30 -17.59 11.45 0.65
CA ASP A 30 -18.68 10.98 -0.19
C ASP A 30 -18.36 9.61 -0.83
N LYS A 31 -19.35 9.03 -1.51
CA LYS A 31 -19.21 7.68 -2.06
C LYS A 31 -18.25 7.62 -3.25
N GLU A 32 -18.16 8.66 -4.07
CA GLU A 32 -17.21 8.71 -5.18
C GLU A 32 -15.79 8.93 -4.68
N GLU A 33 -15.61 9.71 -3.61
CA GLU A 33 -14.32 9.86 -2.95
C GLU A 33 -13.85 8.54 -2.32
N ILE A 34 -14.72 7.79 -1.63
CA ILE A 34 -14.40 6.43 -1.14
C ILE A 34 -14.06 5.49 -2.30
N LYS A 35 -14.81 5.55 -3.41
CA LYS A 35 -14.53 4.75 -4.60
C LYS A 35 -13.15 5.07 -5.18
N ALA A 36 -12.75 6.34 -5.21
CA ALA A 36 -11.41 6.75 -5.62
C ALA A 36 -10.33 6.20 -4.68
N LEU A 37 -10.58 6.15 -3.35
CA LEU A 37 -9.65 5.54 -2.40
C LEU A 37 -9.44 4.03 -2.64
N VAL A 38 -10.42 3.35 -3.23
CA VAL A 38 -10.41 1.89 -3.46
C VAL A 38 -9.84 1.54 -4.84
N GLN A 39 -9.60 2.53 -5.70
CA GLN A 39 -8.97 2.31 -7.00
C GLN A 39 -7.50 1.93 -6.85
N SER A 40 -7.02 1.11 -7.79
CA SER A 40 -5.63 0.69 -7.84
C SER A 40 -4.79 1.78 -8.50
N GLU A 41 -4.13 2.60 -7.69
CA GLU A 41 -3.15 3.60 -8.14
C GLU A 41 -1.80 3.35 -7.46
N PRO A 42 -0.66 3.53 -8.13
CA PRO A 42 0.64 3.08 -7.65
C PRO A 42 1.08 3.84 -6.39
N LEU A 43 0.61 5.08 -6.23
CA LEU A 43 0.95 5.94 -5.10
C LEU A 43 -0.14 5.98 -4.02
N LEU A 44 -1.25 5.26 -4.20
CA LEU A 44 -2.36 5.23 -3.26
C LEU A 44 -2.47 3.83 -2.67
N TYR A 45 -2.65 3.75 -1.37
CA TYR A 45 -2.86 2.49 -0.68
C TYR A 45 -3.99 2.61 0.31
N THR A 46 -4.99 1.75 0.12
CA THR A 46 -6.08 1.57 1.06
C THR A 46 -6.09 0.13 1.56
N LEU A 47 -6.18 -0.03 2.87
CA LEU A 47 -6.32 -1.33 3.54
C LEU A 47 -7.57 -1.30 4.39
N GLY A 48 -8.45 -2.27 4.19
CA GLY A 48 -9.64 -2.47 5.02
C GLY A 48 -9.42 -3.59 6.05
N ALA A 49 -10.12 -3.47 7.17
CA ALA A 49 -10.30 -4.49 8.18
C ALA A 49 -11.76 -4.94 8.16
N PHE A 50 -12.01 -6.24 8.05
CA PHE A 50 -13.34 -6.80 7.83
C PHE A 50 -13.67 -7.89 8.85
N ASP A 51 -14.91 -7.89 9.33
CA ASP A 51 -15.49 -9.00 10.10
C ASP A 51 -16.65 -9.58 9.29
N LYS A 52 -16.50 -10.82 8.81
CA LYS A 52 -17.49 -11.52 7.97
C LYS A 52 -17.93 -10.68 6.77
N GLY A 53 -16.96 -10.10 6.06
CA GLY A 53 -17.17 -9.26 4.88
C GLY A 53 -17.74 -7.85 5.16
N LYS A 54 -17.93 -7.46 6.42
CA LYS A 54 -18.32 -6.09 6.78
C LYS A 54 -17.11 -5.28 7.18
N ALA A 55 -16.93 -4.10 6.61
CA ALA A 55 -15.86 -3.19 7.00
C ALA A 55 -16.04 -2.71 8.44
N VAL A 56 -15.02 -2.97 9.27
CA VAL A 56 -14.95 -2.54 10.68
C VAL A 56 -13.81 -1.56 10.93
N GLY A 57 -12.94 -1.34 9.94
CA GLY A 57 -11.92 -0.31 9.94
C GLY A 57 -11.33 -0.15 8.55
N TYR A 58 -10.72 1.00 8.27
CA TYR A 58 -9.87 1.15 7.10
C TYR A 58 -8.84 2.24 7.32
N ILE A 59 -7.78 2.20 6.53
CA ILE A 59 -6.77 3.25 6.42
C ILE A 59 -6.50 3.53 4.95
N SER A 60 -6.27 4.79 4.60
CA SER A 60 -5.78 5.18 3.29
C SER A 60 -4.58 6.12 3.42
N GLY A 61 -3.60 5.95 2.55
CA GLY A 61 -2.42 6.81 2.48
C GLY A 61 -1.88 6.97 1.07
N THR A 62 -1.21 8.09 0.82
CA THR A 62 -0.59 8.42 -0.47
C THR A 62 0.89 8.72 -0.35
N ILE A 63 1.66 8.42 -1.39
CA ILE A 63 3.10 8.69 -1.46
C ILE A 63 3.35 9.93 -2.32
N SER A 64 4.00 10.93 -1.72
CA SER A 64 4.48 12.10 -2.46
C SER A 64 5.76 11.78 -3.24
N LYS A 65 6.04 12.57 -4.28
CA LYS A 65 7.29 12.49 -5.06
C LYS A 65 8.57 12.65 -4.22
N LYS A 66 8.47 13.21 -3.01
CA LYS A 66 9.59 13.41 -2.08
C LYS A 66 9.75 12.26 -1.08
N GLY A 67 9.08 11.12 -1.28
CA GLY A 67 9.17 9.97 -0.36
C GLY A 67 8.47 10.24 0.98
N THR A 68 7.33 10.93 0.97
CA THR A 68 6.51 11.14 2.17
C THR A 68 5.22 10.35 2.04
N LEU A 69 4.96 9.46 3.00
CA LEU A 69 3.66 8.81 3.16
C LEU A 69 2.74 9.75 3.93
N HIS A 70 1.65 10.20 3.32
CA HIS A 70 0.60 10.97 3.98
C HIS A 70 -0.57 10.03 4.27
N ILE A 71 -0.88 9.78 5.54
CA ILE A 71 -2.11 9.06 5.93
C ILE A 71 -3.26 10.06 5.84
N ILE A 72 -4.21 9.78 4.96
CA ILE A 72 -5.32 10.70 4.62
C ILE A 72 -6.55 10.37 5.47
N SER A 73 -6.76 9.08 5.77
CA SER A 73 -7.86 8.63 6.61
C SER A 73 -7.48 7.36 7.37
N LEU A 74 -7.94 7.26 8.61
CA LEU A 74 -7.91 6.06 9.43
C LEU A 74 -9.14 6.06 10.32
N CYS A 75 -9.96 5.03 10.23
CA CYS A 75 -11.07 4.86 11.14
C CYS A 75 -11.29 3.40 11.54
N VAL A 76 -11.92 3.23 12.70
CA VAL A 76 -12.35 1.93 13.22
C VAL A 76 -13.73 2.12 13.83
N HIS A 77 -14.63 1.21 13.46
CA HIS A 77 -16.00 1.13 13.95
C HIS A 77 -16.01 1.22 15.48
N PRO A 78 -16.85 2.04 16.11
CA PRO A 78 -16.87 2.26 17.56
C PRO A 78 -16.81 0.97 18.39
N ASP A 79 -17.66 0.00 18.06
CA ASP A 79 -17.73 -1.29 18.77
C ASP A 79 -16.49 -2.19 18.60
N TYR A 80 -15.63 -1.90 17.62
CA TYR A 80 -14.41 -2.65 17.31
C TYR A 80 -13.14 -1.93 17.78
N ARG A 81 -13.27 -0.75 18.41
CA ARG A 81 -12.14 -0.01 18.97
C ARG A 81 -11.49 -0.75 20.14
N ARG A 82 -10.25 -0.36 20.46
CA ARG A 82 -9.44 -0.94 21.54
C ARG A 82 -9.12 -2.44 21.38
N ARG A 83 -9.25 -2.97 20.16
CA ARG A 83 -8.89 -4.35 19.79
C ARG A 83 -7.62 -4.46 18.95
N GLY A 84 -6.81 -3.39 18.88
CA GLY A 84 -5.58 -3.35 18.08
C GLY A 84 -5.77 -3.11 16.57
N ILE A 85 -7.01 -3.02 16.07
CA ILE A 85 -7.26 -2.87 14.62
C ILE A 85 -6.58 -1.64 14.01
N ALA A 86 -6.67 -0.48 14.66
CA ALA A 86 -6.05 0.75 14.16
C ALA A 86 -4.51 0.65 14.14
N VAL A 87 -3.92 -0.06 15.11
CA VAL A 87 -2.48 -0.34 15.15
C VAL A 87 -2.11 -1.23 13.97
N SER A 88 -2.82 -2.34 13.76
CA SER A 88 -2.56 -3.23 12.62
C SER A 88 -2.69 -2.51 11.28
N LEU A 89 -3.75 -1.72 11.08
CA LEU A 89 -3.94 -0.93 9.85
C LEU A 89 -2.76 0.04 9.63
N CYS A 90 -2.40 0.83 10.64
CA CYS A 90 -1.30 1.79 10.53
C CYS A 90 0.05 1.10 10.28
N SER A 91 0.36 0.02 11.00
CA SER A 91 1.61 -0.74 10.83
C SER A 91 1.74 -1.29 9.40
N HIS A 92 0.68 -1.85 8.81
CA HIS A 92 0.71 -2.32 7.43
C HIS A 92 0.92 -1.18 6.43
N THR A 93 0.22 -0.04 6.61
CA THR A 93 0.38 1.12 5.71
C THR A 93 1.76 1.75 5.81
N VAL A 94 2.34 1.84 7.02
CA VAL A 94 3.72 2.29 7.19
C VAL A 94 4.69 1.31 6.55
N HIS A 95 4.48 0.00 6.71
CA HIS A 95 5.30 -1.02 6.06
C HIS A 95 5.25 -0.90 4.53
N TRP A 96 4.05 -0.72 3.96
CA TRP A 96 3.88 -0.43 2.54
C TRP A 96 4.61 0.87 2.13
N GLY A 97 4.48 1.95 2.90
CA GLY A 97 5.17 3.21 2.61
C GLY A 97 6.69 3.06 2.56
N ARG A 98 7.27 2.24 3.46
CA ARG A 98 8.72 1.94 3.46
C ARG A 98 9.17 1.19 2.20
N HIS A 99 8.31 0.30 1.65
CA HIS A 99 8.55 -0.30 0.33
C HIS A 99 8.50 0.77 -0.75
N MET A 100 7.57 1.72 -0.66
CA MET A 100 7.47 2.84 -1.59
C MET A 100 8.49 3.96 -1.33
N ASP A 101 9.65 3.62 -0.76
CA ASP A 101 10.77 4.51 -0.46
C ASP A 101 10.40 5.73 0.42
N ALA A 102 9.36 5.62 1.24
CA ALA A 102 9.03 6.67 2.19
C ALA A 102 10.11 6.77 3.26
N CYS A 103 10.61 7.98 3.50
CA CYS A 103 11.53 8.31 4.60
C CYS A 103 10.81 8.96 5.80
N LYS A 104 9.55 9.37 5.59
CA LYS A 104 8.71 9.95 6.64
C LYS A 104 7.23 9.67 6.40
N VAL A 105 6.48 9.65 7.48
CA VAL A 105 5.04 9.48 7.53
C VAL A 105 4.43 10.68 8.22
N VAL A 106 3.44 11.30 7.60
CA VAL A 106 2.74 12.48 8.12
C VAL A 106 1.23 12.25 8.13
N LEU A 107 0.55 12.91 9.07
CA LEU A 107 -0.90 12.98 9.11
C LEU A 107 -1.35 14.17 9.96
N GLU A 108 -2.58 14.58 9.75
CA GLU A 108 -3.27 15.57 10.57
C GLU A 108 -4.35 14.89 11.40
N VAL A 109 -4.49 15.37 12.63
CA VAL A 109 -5.55 14.93 13.54
C VAL A 109 -6.20 16.15 14.17
N ARG A 110 -7.52 16.14 14.35
CA ARG A 110 -8.22 17.18 15.13
C ARG A 110 -7.59 17.34 16.51
N GLU A 111 -7.37 18.57 16.94
CA GLU A 111 -6.71 18.89 18.22
C GLU A 111 -7.41 18.21 19.42
N GLU A 112 -8.74 18.21 19.40
CA GLU A 112 -9.63 17.63 20.41
C GLU A 112 -9.67 16.10 20.40
N ASN A 113 -9.15 15.44 19.35
CA ASN A 113 -9.19 13.98 19.21
C ASN A 113 -8.05 13.31 20.01
N SER A 114 -8.17 13.38 21.33
CA SER A 114 -7.22 12.81 22.30
C SER A 114 -6.97 11.31 22.10
N ALA A 115 -8.00 10.56 21.70
CA ALA A 115 -7.88 9.12 21.44
C ALA A 115 -6.96 8.81 20.25
N ALA A 116 -7.13 9.51 19.13
CA ALA A 116 -6.25 9.35 17.97
C ALA A 116 -4.83 9.87 18.26
N ARG A 117 -4.69 11.00 18.97
CA ARG A 117 -3.38 11.50 19.41
C ARG A 117 -2.65 10.49 20.29
N GLN A 118 -3.34 9.83 21.23
CA GLN A 118 -2.74 8.77 22.05
C GLN A 118 -2.33 7.55 21.22
N LEU A 119 -3.17 7.12 20.27
CA LEU A 119 -2.84 6.03 19.33
C LEU A 119 -1.54 6.34 18.57
N TYR A 120 -1.45 7.51 17.95
CA TYR A 120 -0.29 7.86 17.11
C TYR A 120 0.98 8.08 17.93
N ARG A 121 0.89 8.66 19.14
CA ARG A 121 2.04 8.69 20.08
C ARG A 121 2.54 7.29 20.42
N GLY A 122 1.63 6.35 20.69
CA GLY A 122 1.98 4.94 20.91
C GLY A 122 2.63 4.27 19.70
N LEU A 123 2.36 4.78 18.50
CA LEU A 123 2.99 4.36 17.24
C LEU A 123 4.25 5.19 16.91
N SER A 124 4.81 5.93 17.87
CA SER A 124 6.03 6.73 17.73
C SER A 124 5.91 7.91 16.76
N PHE A 125 4.71 8.46 16.56
CA PHE A 125 4.55 9.77 15.94
C PHE A 125 4.81 10.89 16.96
N SER A 126 5.37 11.98 16.47
CA SER A 126 5.65 13.20 17.22
C SER A 126 4.78 14.34 16.71
N GLU A 127 4.28 15.20 17.62
CA GLU A 127 3.54 16.40 17.23
C GLU A 127 4.54 17.46 16.74
N LYS A 128 4.29 18.02 15.56
CA LYS A 128 5.17 19.03 14.93
C LYS A 128 4.62 20.44 15.01
N GLY A 129 3.31 20.60 15.14
CA GLY A 129 2.69 21.91 15.26
C GLY A 129 1.17 21.85 15.14
N ILE A 130 0.55 22.99 15.39
CA ILE A 130 -0.89 23.21 15.24
C ILE A 130 -1.15 23.89 13.89
N LEU A 131 -2.11 23.35 13.16
CA LEU A 131 -2.64 23.89 11.91
C LEU A 131 -3.95 24.62 12.22
N GLN A 132 -3.89 25.95 12.25
CA GLN A 132 -5.07 26.77 12.55
C GLN A 132 -6.16 26.59 11.49
N ASN A 133 -7.40 26.47 11.94
CA ASN A 133 -8.63 26.31 11.13
C ASN A 133 -8.56 25.23 10.03
N PHE A 134 -7.72 24.21 10.20
CA PHE A 134 -7.49 23.18 9.19
C PHE A 134 -8.76 22.39 8.82
N TYR A 135 -9.63 22.13 9.80
CA TYR A 135 -10.88 21.40 9.59
C TYR A 135 -12.11 22.30 9.55
N GLY A 136 -11.93 23.61 9.39
CA GLY A 136 -12.98 24.63 9.44
C GLY A 136 -12.77 25.65 10.55
N GLU A 137 -13.69 26.61 10.64
CA GLU A 137 -13.65 27.69 11.61
C GLU A 137 -13.59 27.16 13.04
N ASN A 138 -12.60 27.60 13.82
CA ASN A 138 -12.32 27.15 15.19
C ASN A 138 -12.05 25.65 15.33
N SER A 139 -11.69 24.96 14.25
CA SER A 139 -11.31 23.54 14.28
C SER A 139 -9.89 23.34 13.80
N HIS A 140 -8.98 23.19 14.77
CA HIS A 140 -7.55 23.09 14.55
C HIS A 140 -7.11 21.66 14.27
N GLY A 141 -6.10 21.52 13.41
CA GLY A 141 -5.38 20.27 13.21
C GLY A 141 -4.08 20.25 14.02
N VAL A 142 -3.59 19.07 14.33
CA VAL A 142 -2.26 18.83 14.85
C VAL A 142 -1.52 18.00 13.83
N LEU A 143 -0.42 18.53 13.30
CA LEU A 143 0.45 17.80 12.38
C LEU A 143 1.29 16.80 13.18
N LEU A 144 1.14 15.51 12.85
CA LEU A 144 1.94 14.44 13.41
C LEU A 144 2.92 13.90 12.37
N GLU A 145 4.13 13.58 12.78
CA GLU A 145 5.17 13.05 11.91
C GLU A 145 5.95 11.91 12.59
N LYS A 146 6.32 10.92 11.78
CA LYS A 146 7.21 9.81 12.12
C LYS A 146 8.25 9.60 11.02
N THR A 147 9.53 9.57 11.38
CA THR A 147 10.61 9.14 10.46
C THR A 147 10.61 7.62 10.32
N VAL A 148 10.87 7.13 9.11
CA VAL A 148 10.97 5.70 8.82
C VAL A 148 12.12 5.44 7.86
N GLU A 149 12.77 4.29 7.99
CA GLU A 149 13.85 3.89 7.08
C GLU A 149 13.26 3.18 5.85
N PRO A 150 13.46 3.69 4.62
CA PRO A 150 12.98 3.02 3.41
C PRO A 150 13.67 1.65 3.24
N PHE A 151 12.99 0.71 2.58
CA PHE A 151 13.61 -0.57 2.22
C PHE A 151 14.50 -0.46 0.98
N GLY A 152 14.24 0.52 0.10
CA GLY A 152 15.03 0.83 -1.10
C GLY A 152 14.41 0.34 -2.41
N HIS A 153 14.71 1.08 -3.49
CA HIS A 153 14.56 0.77 -4.93
C HIS A 153 13.15 0.43 -5.47
N SER A 154 12.14 0.29 -4.62
CA SER A 154 10.86 -0.28 -5.05
C SER A 154 9.86 0.77 -5.55
N LEU A 155 10.03 2.07 -5.25
CA LEU A 155 9.17 3.12 -5.79
C LEU A 155 9.34 3.26 -7.31
N ASN A 156 10.60 3.39 -7.77
CA ASN A 156 10.90 3.51 -9.20
C ASN A 156 10.49 2.24 -9.96
N THR A 157 10.74 1.07 -9.38
CA THR A 157 10.27 -0.22 -9.90
C THR A 157 8.75 -0.22 -10.08
N SER A 158 8.01 0.14 -9.03
CA SER A 158 6.53 0.13 -9.02
C SER A 158 5.95 1.11 -10.05
N LEU A 159 6.50 2.33 -10.14
CA LEU A 159 6.07 3.33 -11.12
C LEU A 159 6.38 2.88 -12.55
N PHE A 160 7.56 2.31 -12.79
CA PHE A 160 7.92 1.75 -14.09
C PHE A 160 6.95 0.65 -14.50
N LEU A 161 6.71 -0.34 -13.63
CA LEU A 161 5.82 -1.47 -13.91
C LEU A 161 4.36 -1.02 -14.10
N TYR A 162 3.86 -0.09 -13.28
CA TYR A 162 2.51 0.44 -13.44
C TYR A 162 2.30 1.08 -14.83
N ASN A 163 3.24 1.93 -15.25
CA ASN A 163 3.19 2.58 -16.56
C ASN A 163 3.38 1.61 -17.72
N ARG A 164 4.23 0.59 -17.54
CA ARG A 164 4.56 -0.40 -18.58
C ARG A 164 3.44 -1.43 -18.77
N LEU A 165 2.93 -2.00 -17.68
CA LEU A 165 1.98 -3.10 -17.71
C LEU A 165 0.54 -2.67 -18.04
N LYS A 166 0.16 -1.43 -17.70
CA LYS A 166 -1.20 -0.87 -17.88
C LYS A 166 -2.33 -1.68 -17.23
N THR A 167 -1.98 -2.75 -16.52
CA THR A 167 -2.83 -3.66 -15.74
C THR A 167 -2.17 -3.81 -14.38
N THR A 168 -2.95 -4.18 -13.36
CA THR A 168 -2.42 -4.48 -12.02
C THR A 168 -2.52 -5.99 -11.79
N PRO A 169 -1.41 -6.74 -11.91
CA PRO A 169 -1.39 -8.16 -11.59
C PRO A 169 -1.85 -8.39 -10.15
N ARG A 170 -2.72 -9.39 -9.96
CA ARG A 170 -3.25 -9.80 -8.66
C ARG A 170 -2.46 -10.95 -8.04
N ILE A 171 -1.75 -11.71 -8.87
CA ILE A 171 -0.97 -12.87 -8.47
C ILE A 171 0.46 -12.70 -8.99
N GLY A 172 1.44 -12.84 -8.11
CA GLY A 172 2.86 -12.91 -8.46
C GLY A 172 3.41 -14.30 -8.24
N VAL A 173 4.10 -14.86 -9.25
CA VAL A 173 4.70 -16.20 -9.21
C VAL A 173 6.20 -16.07 -9.47
N ILE A 174 7.03 -16.52 -8.53
CA ILE A 174 8.49 -16.50 -8.67
C ILE A 174 8.99 -17.87 -9.13
N LEU A 175 9.34 -17.96 -10.41
CA LEU A 175 9.79 -19.20 -11.04
C LEU A 175 11.31 -19.37 -10.90
N GLY A 176 11.72 -20.56 -10.44
CA GLY A 176 13.11 -20.97 -10.49
C GLY A 176 13.59 -21.28 -11.91
N SER A 177 14.89 -21.53 -12.06
CA SER A 177 15.48 -21.92 -13.35
C SER A 177 14.82 -23.18 -13.92
N GLY A 178 14.58 -23.19 -15.23
CA GLY A 178 13.94 -24.31 -15.93
C GLY A 178 12.41 -24.43 -15.75
N LEU A 179 11.78 -23.60 -14.92
CA LEU A 179 10.32 -23.64 -14.69
C LEU A 179 9.52 -22.72 -15.62
N GLY A 180 10.13 -22.20 -16.68
CA GLY A 180 9.45 -21.28 -17.60
C GLY A 180 8.23 -21.90 -18.30
N TRP A 181 8.17 -23.23 -18.42
CA TRP A 181 7.01 -23.94 -18.95
C TRP A 181 5.71 -23.70 -18.15
N VAL A 182 5.82 -23.30 -16.87
CA VAL A 182 4.65 -23.02 -16.01
C VAL A 182 3.82 -21.85 -16.55
N THR A 183 4.40 -20.95 -17.36
CA THR A 183 3.67 -19.81 -17.91
C THR A 183 2.77 -20.20 -19.09
N GLN A 184 3.06 -21.31 -19.79
CA GLN A 184 2.40 -21.69 -21.05
C GLN A 184 0.86 -21.77 -20.97
N PRO A 185 0.24 -22.36 -19.93
CA PRO A 185 -1.21 -22.44 -19.84
C PRO A 185 -1.91 -21.09 -19.64
N PHE A 186 -1.18 -20.03 -19.27
CA PHE A 186 -1.72 -18.71 -18.96
C PHE A 186 -1.61 -17.71 -20.13
N GLY A 187 -1.21 -18.22 -21.31
CA GLY A 187 -0.99 -17.42 -22.51
C GLY A 187 0.22 -16.49 -22.40
N SER A 188 0.40 -15.64 -23.40
CA SER A 188 1.54 -14.74 -23.52
C SER A 188 1.08 -13.29 -23.42
N GLY A 189 1.34 -12.65 -22.29
CA GLY A 189 1.16 -11.21 -22.11
C GLY A 189 2.43 -10.42 -22.45
N GLN A 190 2.74 -9.39 -21.67
CA GLN A 190 3.96 -8.61 -21.83
C GLN A 190 5.17 -9.40 -21.29
N SER A 191 6.34 -9.20 -21.91
CA SER A 191 7.62 -9.71 -21.42
C SER A 191 8.62 -8.57 -21.31
N ILE A 192 9.19 -8.38 -20.12
CA ILE A 192 10.09 -7.27 -19.79
C ILE A 192 11.40 -7.86 -19.27
N PRO A 193 12.54 -7.61 -19.93
CA PRO A 193 13.86 -7.95 -19.41
C PRO A 193 14.13 -7.26 -18.06
N PHE A 194 14.76 -7.94 -17.11
CA PHE A 194 15.13 -7.33 -15.83
C PHE A 194 16.06 -6.13 -15.99
N SER A 195 16.89 -6.10 -17.05
CA SER A 195 17.75 -4.96 -17.38
C SER A 195 16.98 -3.67 -17.72
N GLU A 196 15.70 -3.76 -18.07
CA GLU A 196 14.84 -2.59 -18.30
C GLU A 196 14.14 -2.11 -17.02
N ILE A 197 14.07 -2.93 -15.97
CA ILE A 197 13.31 -2.63 -14.76
C ILE A 197 14.24 -1.93 -13.75
N PRO A 198 13.96 -0.68 -13.35
CA PRO A 198 14.76 0.01 -12.33
C PRO A 198 14.86 -0.82 -11.05
N GLY A 199 16.02 -0.87 -10.40
CA GLY A 199 16.20 -1.70 -9.19
C GLY A 199 16.28 -3.21 -9.47
N MET A 200 16.19 -3.63 -10.73
CA MET A 200 16.56 -4.98 -11.14
C MET A 200 17.81 -4.91 -12.00
N ALA A 201 18.68 -5.91 -11.88
CA ALA A 201 19.88 -6.02 -12.70
C ALA A 201 20.16 -7.47 -13.07
N GLY A 202 20.95 -7.65 -14.13
CA GLY A 202 21.33 -8.94 -14.70
C GLY A 202 21.08 -8.98 -16.22
N GLU A 203 21.96 -9.68 -16.92
CA GLU A 203 21.82 -10.00 -18.35
C GLU A 203 21.41 -11.47 -18.49
N ALA A 204 20.56 -11.77 -19.47
CA ALA A 204 20.16 -13.14 -19.75
C ALA A 204 21.40 -13.94 -20.24
N VAL A 205 21.63 -15.10 -19.64
CA VAL A 205 22.60 -16.10 -20.12
C VAL A 205 21.87 -17.34 -20.58
N GLU A 206 22.51 -18.16 -21.41
CA GLU A 206 21.91 -19.35 -22.01
C GLU A 206 21.29 -20.26 -20.93
N GLY A 207 19.99 -20.55 -21.04
CA GLY A 207 19.22 -21.31 -20.05
C GLY A 207 18.63 -20.50 -18.87
N HIS A 208 18.86 -19.18 -18.79
CA HIS A 208 18.32 -18.29 -17.75
C HIS A 208 17.63 -17.06 -18.36
N SER A 209 16.32 -17.12 -18.48
CA SER A 209 15.50 -15.95 -18.79
C SER A 209 15.32 -15.10 -17.53
N LEU A 210 16.00 -13.95 -17.45
CA LEU A 210 15.79 -12.92 -16.42
C LEU A 210 14.73 -11.93 -16.91
N THR A 211 13.48 -12.37 -16.89
CA THR A 211 12.35 -11.63 -17.47
C THR A 211 11.15 -11.66 -16.54
N LEU A 212 10.42 -10.55 -16.51
CA LEU A 212 9.08 -10.49 -15.95
C LEU A 212 8.08 -10.72 -17.10
N GLN A 213 7.23 -11.73 -16.98
CA GLN A 213 6.18 -12.03 -17.95
C GLN A 213 4.79 -11.85 -17.32
N THR A 214 3.79 -11.44 -18.09
CA THR A 214 2.40 -11.48 -17.62
C THR A 214 1.60 -12.58 -18.33
N SER A 215 0.54 -13.05 -17.68
CA SER A 215 -0.52 -13.80 -18.37
C SER A 215 -1.17 -12.94 -19.46
N GLU A 216 -1.87 -13.58 -20.39
CA GLU A 216 -2.57 -12.91 -21.51
C GLU A 216 -3.53 -11.82 -21.02
N ASN A 217 -4.24 -12.06 -19.90
CA ASN A 217 -5.16 -11.11 -19.29
C ASN A 217 -4.49 -10.09 -18.34
N GLY A 218 -3.18 -10.19 -18.12
CA GLY A 218 -2.42 -9.31 -17.21
C GLY A 218 -2.67 -9.53 -15.71
N GLU A 219 -3.47 -10.52 -15.31
CA GLU A 219 -3.78 -10.76 -13.89
C GLU A 219 -2.66 -11.47 -13.12
N ILE A 220 -1.78 -12.20 -13.82
CA ILE A 220 -0.67 -12.93 -13.22
C ILE A 220 0.63 -12.35 -13.75
N VAL A 221 1.58 -12.12 -12.85
CA VAL A 221 2.97 -11.80 -13.18
C VAL A 221 3.88 -12.95 -12.79
N PHE A 222 4.69 -13.40 -13.73
CA PHE A 222 5.72 -14.42 -13.58
C PHE A 222 7.09 -13.75 -13.55
N VAL A 223 7.77 -13.84 -12.42
CA VAL A 223 9.17 -13.44 -12.29
C VAL A 223 10.00 -14.67 -12.65
N MET A 224 10.57 -14.66 -13.85
CA MET A 224 11.33 -15.79 -14.37
C MET A 224 12.81 -15.65 -14.04
N GLY A 225 13.38 -16.72 -13.50
CA GLY A 225 14.77 -16.75 -13.07
C GLY A 225 14.98 -16.16 -11.68
N ARG A 226 16.16 -16.41 -11.11
CA ARG A 226 16.56 -15.91 -9.79
C ARG A 226 18.00 -15.44 -9.84
N ARG A 227 18.27 -14.32 -9.17
CA ARG A 227 19.63 -13.88 -8.88
C ARG A 227 20.17 -14.77 -7.77
N HIS A 228 21.43 -15.17 -7.87
CA HIS A 228 22.11 -15.88 -6.80
C HIS A 228 23.21 -15.01 -6.19
N LEU A 229 23.30 -14.99 -4.86
CA LEU A 229 24.30 -14.19 -4.13
C LEU A 229 25.74 -14.51 -4.58
N TYR A 230 26.01 -15.76 -5.00
CA TYR A 230 27.31 -16.17 -5.50
C TYR A 230 27.67 -15.60 -6.89
N GLN A 231 26.74 -14.95 -7.59
CA GLN A 231 26.98 -14.25 -8.86
C GLN A 231 27.47 -12.80 -8.65
N GLY A 232 27.79 -12.42 -7.42
CA GLY A 232 28.29 -11.08 -7.07
C GLY A 232 27.20 -10.08 -6.67
N TYR A 233 25.93 -10.51 -6.60
CA TYR A 233 24.82 -9.65 -6.19
C TYR A 233 24.71 -9.56 -4.66
N SER A 234 24.52 -8.33 -4.15
CA SER A 234 24.47 -8.08 -2.70
C SER A 234 23.13 -8.43 -2.03
N GLY A 235 22.09 -8.69 -2.82
CA GLY A 235 20.72 -8.88 -2.33
C GLY A 235 20.05 -7.60 -1.82
N ARG A 236 20.74 -6.46 -1.87
CA ARG A 236 20.22 -5.11 -1.57
C ARG A 236 19.95 -4.26 -2.82
N GLU A 237 20.43 -4.74 -3.95
CA GLU A 237 20.16 -4.18 -5.28
C GLU A 237 18.70 -4.37 -5.68
#